data_AF-A0A0E0QXP6-F1
#
_entry.id   AF-A0A0E0QXP6-F1
#
_cell.length_a   1.000
_cell.length_b   1.000
_cell.length_c   1.000
_cell.angle_alpha   90.00
_cell.angle_beta   90.00
_cell.angle_gamma   90.00
#
_symmetry.space_group_name_H-M   'P 1'
#
loop_
_entity.id
_entity.type
_entity.pdbx_description
1 polymer ?
#
loop_
_entity_poly.entity_id
_entity_poly.type
_entity_poly.pdbx_seq_one_letter_code
_entity_poly.pdbx_strand_id
1 'polypeptide(L)'
;MASFSFSVNLVKHVLRENEITMQLYLDQVYSGQNHNQENMVPSTHPASFGLIVVHDWPIYDGPDPKSSTIVAHARVTPENGEWAIVGGTGEFNMAYGTIVHTMIKHNVGTEALRKLDIHAFYTPKTAQTFL
;
A
#
# COMPACT_ATOMS: atom_id res chain seq x y z
N MET A 1 0.41 -46.01 -2.10
CA MET A 1 -0.77 -45.12 -2.25
C MET A 1 -0.65 -44.03 -1.20
N ALA A 2 -0.49 -42.77 -1.59
CA ALA A 2 -0.44 -41.64 -0.64
C ALA A 2 -1.88 -41.20 -0.33
N SER A 3 -2.29 -41.34 0.93
CA SER A 3 -3.57 -40.83 1.42
C SER A 3 -3.38 -39.37 1.85
N PHE A 4 -3.98 -38.43 1.12
CA PHE A 4 -4.15 -37.07 1.61
C PHE A 4 -5.48 -36.99 2.36
N SER A 5 -5.44 -36.77 3.67
CA SER A 5 -6.63 -36.50 4.48
C SER A 5 -6.81 -34.99 4.60
N PHE A 6 -7.85 -34.44 3.96
CA PHE A 6 -8.36 -33.11 4.28
C PHE A 6 -9.83 -33.22 4.69
N SER A 7 -10.24 -32.38 5.64
CA SER A 7 -11.63 -32.25 6.08
C SER A 7 -12.14 -30.88 5.66
N VAL A 8 -13.26 -30.84 4.93
CA VAL A 8 -13.95 -29.59 4.58
C VAL A 8 -15.06 -29.37 5.60
N ASN A 9 -14.93 -28.34 6.43
CA ASN A 9 -16.00 -27.92 7.33
C ASN A 9 -16.82 -26.81 6.66
N LEU A 10 -18.13 -27.02 6.54
CA LEU A 10 -19.07 -25.95 6.16
C LEU A 10 -19.15 -24.94 7.31
N VAL A 11 -18.47 -23.81 7.17
CA VAL A 11 -18.62 -22.68 8.10
C VAL A 11 -19.67 -21.73 7.54
N LYS A 12 -20.79 -21.57 8.25
CA LYS A 12 -21.70 -20.43 8.04
C LYS A 12 -21.13 -19.24 8.80
N HIS A 13 -20.24 -18.47 8.17
CA HIS A 13 -19.70 -17.26 8.79
C HIS A 13 -20.46 -16.04 8.24
N VAL A 14 -21.01 -15.21 9.14
CA VAL A 14 -21.30 -13.81 8.82
C VAL A 14 -19.97 -13.08 8.97
N LEU A 15 -19.39 -12.59 7.88
CA LEU A 15 -18.21 -11.71 7.98
C LEU A 15 -18.66 -10.46 8.73
N ARG A 16 -18.12 -10.27 9.95
CA ARG A 16 -18.28 -9.03 10.68
C ARG A 16 -17.14 -8.13 10.22
N GLU A 17 -17.42 -7.33 9.21
CA GLU A 17 -16.44 -6.44 8.61
C GLU A 17 -16.51 -5.06 9.27
N ASN A 18 -15.35 -4.46 9.42
CA ASN A 18 -15.22 -3.04 9.73
C ASN A 18 -14.88 -2.31 8.44
N GLU A 19 -15.43 -1.12 8.30
CA GLU A 19 -15.08 -0.17 7.25
C GLU A 19 -14.07 0.84 7.80
N ILE A 20 -13.08 1.20 7.00
CA ILE A 20 -12.11 2.25 7.30
C ILE A 20 -11.89 3.15 6.10
N THR A 21 -11.84 4.45 6.37
CA THR A 21 -11.40 5.48 5.43
C THR A 21 -10.18 6.18 5.99
N MET A 22 -9.12 6.31 5.20
CA MET A 22 -7.92 7.03 5.59
C MET A 22 -7.52 8.03 4.52
N GLN A 23 -6.98 9.16 4.94
CA GLN A 23 -6.31 10.11 4.07
C GLN A 23 -4.86 10.20 4.53
N LEU A 24 -3.94 9.74 3.69
CA LEU A 24 -2.50 9.69 3.99
C LEU A 24 -1.69 10.32 2.86
N TYR A 25 -0.40 10.51 3.09
CA TYR A 25 0.47 11.24 2.16
C TYR A 25 1.76 10.48 1.90
N LEU A 26 1.93 9.99 0.68
CA LEU A 26 3.10 9.25 0.22
C LEU A 26 4.14 10.21 -0.37
N ASP A 27 5.36 10.19 0.17
CA ASP A 27 6.45 11.05 -0.26
C ASP A 27 7.49 10.27 -1.07
N GLN A 28 7.62 10.61 -2.36
CA GLN A 28 8.57 10.02 -3.28
C GLN A 28 9.65 11.05 -3.63
N VAL A 29 10.91 10.70 -3.38
CA VAL A 29 12.08 11.52 -3.72
C VAL A 29 12.94 10.71 -4.70
N TYR A 30 12.91 11.10 -5.97
CA TYR A 30 13.53 10.38 -7.08
C TYR A 30 15.05 10.54 -7.14
N SER A 31 15.57 11.71 -6.77
CA SER A 31 16.98 12.06 -6.93
C SER A 31 17.47 13.02 -5.83
N GLY A 32 18.79 13.22 -5.78
CA GLY A 32 19.44 14.01 -4.73
C GLY A 32 19.87 13.16 -3.54
N GLN A 33 20.46 13.80 -2.53
CA GLN A 33 21.05 13.11 -1.37
C GLN A 33 20.01 12.37 -0.51
N ASN A 34 18.76 12.83 -0.55
CA ASN A 34 17.66 12.30 0.26
C ASN A 34 16.71 11.44 -0.56
N HIS A 35 17.13 10.92 -1.72
CA HIS A 35 16.29 10.04 -2.52
C HIS A 35 15.93 8.79 -1.71
N ASN A 36 14.71 8.28 -1.91
CA ASN A 36 14.17 7.13 -1.18
C ASN A 36 13.78 5.99 -2.14
N GLN A 37 14.45 5.96 -3.29
CA GLN A 37 14.32 4.95 -4.32
C GLN A 37 15.62 4.79 -5.12
N GLU A 38 15.85 3.59 -5.64
CA GLU A 38 17.04 3.29 -6.43
C GLU A 38 16.69 2.52 -7.71
N ASN A 39 17.35 2.89 -8.80
CA ASN A 39 17.22 2.19 -10.08
C ASN A 39 18.03 0.90 -10.04
N MET A 40 17.38 -0.26 -10.01
CA MET A 40 18.06 -1.56 -10.04
C MET A 40 18.41 -1.99 -11.47
N VAL A 41 17.50 -1.74 -12.41
CA VAL A 41 17.71 -2.06 -13.83
C VAL A 41 17.32 -0.82 -14.65
N PRO A 42 18.30 -0.04 -15.17
CA PRO A 42 18.00 1.14 -15.96
C PRO A 42 17.43 0.75 -17.33
N SER A 43 16.62 1.62 -17.92
CA SER A 43 16.09 1.45 -19.28
C SER A 43 16.16 2.76 -20.06
N THR A 44 16.49 2.67 -21.34
CA THR A 44 16.50 3.79 -22.30
C THR A 44 15.32 3.74 -23.28
N HIS A 45 14.41 2.77 -23.12
CA HIS A 45 13.21 2.67 -23.96
C HIS A 45 12.23 3.82 -23.69
N PRO A 46 11.37 4.17 -24.67
CA PRO A 46 10.34 5.19 -24.47
C PRO A 46 9.50 4.92 -23.22
N ALA A 47 9.11 6.00 -22.53
CA ALA A 47 8.36 5.95 -21.27
C ALA A 47 9.02 5.10 -20.16
N SER A 48 10.34 4.92 -20.22
CA SER A 48 11.09 4.10 -19.27
C SER A 48 10.64 2.64 -19.23
N PHE A 49 10.09 2.11 -20.34
CA PHE A 49 9.61 0.73 -20.40
C PHE A 49 10.70 -0.26 -19.99
N GLY A 50 10.40 -1.13 -19.01
CA GLY A 50 11.34 -2.11 -18.47
C GLY A 50 12.29 -1.60 -17.37
N LEU A 51 12.14 -0.36 -16.92
CA LEU A 51 12.84 0.17 -15.74
C LEU A 51 12.39 -0.58 -14.47
N ILE A 52 13.34 -1.00 -13.65
CA ILE A 52 13.06 -1.57 -12.31
C ILE A 52 13.59 -0.61 -11.25
N VAL A 53 12.70 -0.16 -10.38
CA VAL A 53 12.99 0.72 -9.24
C VAL A 53 12.64 -0.01 -7.95
N VAL A 54 13.56 -0.02 -6.99
CA VAL A 54 13.27 -0.43 -5.61
C VAL A 54 13.13 0.82 -4.76
N HIS A 55 12.24 0.79 -3.78
CA HIS A 55 11.95 1.99 -3.02
C HIS A 55 11.36 1.70 -1.65
N ASP A 56 11.47 2.69 -0.79
CA ASP A 56 10.93 2.71 0.56
C ASP A 56 10.32 4.08 0.82
N TRP A 57 9.11 4.31 0.29
CA TRP A 57 8.49 5.63 0.34
C TRP A 57 7.74 5.81 1.65
N PRO A 58 8.11 6.76 2.51
CA PRO A 58 7.37 7.03 3.73
C PRO A 58 5.97 7.55 3.42
N ILE A 59 5.01 7.09 4.21
CA ILE A 59 3.63 7.55 4.20
C ILE A 59 3.37 8.30 5.51
N TYR A 60 2.90 9.53 5.39
CA TYR A 60 2.61 10.44 6.49
C TYR A 60 1.11 10.55 6.77
N ASP A 61 0.76 10.89 8.01
CA ASP A 61 -0.60 11.24 8.45
C ASP A 61 -1.03 12.68 8.09
N GLY A 62 -0.11 13.48 7.55
CA GLY A 62 -0.35 14.87 7.15
C GLY A 62 0.41 15.28 5.87
N PRO A 63 -0.01 16.39 5.23
CA PRO A 63 0.49 16.81 3.93
C PRO A 63 1.90 17.44 3.95
N ASP A 64 2.46 17.71 5.14
CA ASP A 64 3.81 18.26 5.27
C ASP A 64 4.74 17.22 5.89
N PRO A 65 5.61 16.56 5.09
CA PRO A 65 6.58 15.57 5.57
C PRO A 65 7.50 16.08 6.68
N LYS A 66 7.68 17.40 6.84
CA LYS A 66 8.56 17.98 7.87
C LYS A 66 7.91 18.06 9.26
N SER A 67 6.58 18.05 9.32
CA SER A 67 5.82 18.23 10.56
C SER A 67 4.84 17.09 10.85
N SER A 68 4.68 16.15 9.92
CA SER A 68 3.78 15.00 10.03
C SER A 68 4.52 13.74 10.49
N THR A 69 3.76 12.75 10.97
CA THR A 69 4.30 11.49 11.47
C THR A 69 4.32 10.44 10.36
N ILE A 70 5.40 9.68 10.25
CA ILE A 70 5.45 8.50 9.37
C ILE A 70 4.59 7.40 10.00
N VAL A 71 3.57 6.93 9.29
CA VAL A 71 2.64 5.89 9.74
C VAL A 71 2.73 4.60 8.93
N ALA A 72 3.35 4.63 7.74
CA ALA A 72 3.57 3.44 6.91
C ALA A 72 4.71 3.68 5.89
N HIS A 73 5.06 2.65 5.12
CA HIS A 73 5.94 2.74 3.95
C HIS A 73 5.33 2.01 2.75
N ALA A 74 5.53 2.55 1.54
CA ALA A 74 4.99 2.00 0.30
C ALA A 74 6.05 1.37 -0.61
N ARG A 75 5.64 0.27 -1.27
CA ARG A 75 6.37 -0.50 -2.29
C ARG A 75 5.45 -0.78 -3.49
N VAL A 76 5.20 0.23 -4.33
CA VAL A 76 4.24 0.29 -5.45
C VAL A 76 4.78 1.19 -6.58
N THR A 77 4.43 0.97 -7.85
CA THR A 77 4.87 1.82 -8.98
C THR A 77 3.88 2.98 -9.27
N PRO A 78 4.32 4.19 -9.68
CA PRO A 78 3.44 5.36 -9.67
C PRO A 78 3.06 5.91 -11.07
N GLU A 79 1.76 5.99 -11.33
CA GLU A 79 1.07 7.01 -12.17
C GLU A 79 -0.29 7.27 -11.53
N ASN A 80 -0.82 8.50 -11.50
CA ASN A 80 -2.14 8.78 -10.88
C ASN A 80 -3.19 7.73 -11.26
N GLY A 81 -3.97 7.28 -10.29
CA GLY A 81 -4.95 6.26 -10.54
C GLY A 81 -5.55 5.68 -9.28
N GLU A 82 -5.97 4.44 -9.41
CA GLU A 82 -6.62 3.67 -8.37
C GLU A 82 -5.93 2.32 -8.23
N TRP A 83 -5.55 1.97 -7.01
CA TRP A 83 -5.03 0.65 -6.68
C TRP A 83 -6.09 -0.18 -5.99
N ALA A 84 -6.22 -1.44 -6.37
CA ALA A 84 -7.03 -2.40 -5.63
C ALA A 84 -6.28 -2.87 -4.37
N ILE A 85 -7.00 -2.93 -3.25
CA ILE A 85 -6.54 -3.63 -2.05
C ILE A 85 -6.91 -5.09 -2.22
N VAL A 86 -5.91 -5.94 -2.46
CA VAL A 86 -6.11 -7.38 -2.75
C VAL A 86 -5.99 -8.27 -1.52
N GLY A 87 -5.72 -7.70 -0.36
CA GLY A 87 -5.55 -8.42 0.89
C GLY A 87 -4.99 -7.54 2.00
N GLY A 88 -4.93 -8.10 3.21
CA GLY A 88 -4.29 -7.46 4.36
C GLY A 88 -4.03 -8.47 5.47
N THR A 89 -3.16 -8.08 6.40
CA THR A 89 -2.73 -8.90 7.54
C THR A 89 -2.89 -8.14 8.84
N GLY A 90 -2.81 -8.83 9.98
CA GLY A 90 -2.83 -8.18 11.30
C GLY A 90 -4.19 -7.54 11.60
N GLU A 91 -4.20 -6.25 11.94
CA GLU A 91 -5.44 -5.50 12.21
C GLU A 91 -6.34 -5.42 10.97
N PHE A 92 -5.74 -5.33 9.78
CA PHE A 92 -6.42 -5.28 8.48
C PHE A 92 -6.54 -6.67 7.85
N ASN A 93 -6.78 -7.71 8.66
CA ASN A 93 -6.91 -9.09 8.16
C ASN A 93 -8.03 -9.22 7.12
N MET A 94 -7.74 -9.91 6.02
CA MET A 94 -8.67 -10.10 4.89
C MET A 94 -9.16 -8.77 4.28
N ALA A 95 -8.36 -7.70 4.36
CA ALA A 95 -8.78 -6.41 3.83
C ALA A 95 -8.97 -6.41 2.31
N TYR A 96 -9.97 -5.68 1.83
CA TYR A 96 -10.19 -5.37 0.43
C TYR A 96 -10.77 -3.97 0.27
N GLY A 97 -10.73 -3.41 -0.94
CA GLY A 97 -11.13 -2.03 -1.20
C GLY A 97 -10.24 -1.35 -2.22
N THR A 98 -10.12 -0.03 -2.12
CA THR A 98 -9.45 0.80 -3.12
C THR A 98 -8.58 1.88 -2.48
N ILE A 99 -7.54 2.28 -3.20
CA ILE A 99 -6.68 3.41 -2.86
C ILE A 99 -6.68 4.34 -4.08
N VAL A 100 -7.35 5.47 -3.97
CA VAL A 100 -7.25 6.54 -4.98
C VAL A 100 -6.04 7.38 -4.63
N HIS A 101 -5.12 7.56 -5.58
CA HIS A 101 -3.90 8.31 -5.32
C HIS A 101 -3.76 9.49 -6.29
N THR A 102 -3.59 10.66 -5.69
CA THR A 102 -3.56 11.94 -6.42
C THR A 102 -2.27 12.68 -6.11
N MET A 103 -1.53 13.07 -7.15
CA MET A 103 -0.36 13.91 -7.03
C MET A 103 -0.74 15.34 -6.60
N ILE A 104 -0.22 15.79 -5.46
CA ILE A 104 -0.50 17.12 -4.89
C ILE A 104 0.73 18.05 -4.93
N LYS A 105 1.93 17.48 -5.07
CA LYS A 105 3.17 18.21 -5.34
C LYS A 105 3.99 17.41 -6.33
N HIS A 106 4.58 18.09 -7.32
CA HIS A 106 5.45 17.45 -8.30
C HIS A 106 6.57 18.40 -8.72
N ASN A 107 7.80 17.99 -8.43
CA ASN A 107 9.00 18.58 -8.97
C ASN A 107 9.60 17.55 -9.92
N VAL A 108 9.43 17.80 -11.22
CA VAL A 108 9.82 16.87 -12.29
C VAL A 108 11.25 16.40 -12.10
N GLY A 109 11.44 15.08 -11.98
CA GLY A 109 12.75 14.44 -11.82
C GLY A 109 13.36 14.48 -10.41
N THR A 110 12.68 15.12 -9.45
CA THR A 110 13.22 15.34 -8.10
C THR A 110 12.34 14.73 -7.02
N GLU A 111 11.06 15.10 -6.95
CA GLU A 111 10.16 14.60 -5.92
C GLU A 111 8.68 14.67 -6.35
N ALA A 112 7.84 13.83 -5.73
CA ALA A 112 6.40 13.85 -5.87
C ALA A 112 5.75 13.50 -4.52
N LEU A 113 4.81 14.34 -4.08
CA LEU A 113 3.95 14.06 -2.95
C LEU A 113 2.58 13.64 -3.47
N ARG A 114 2.06 12.52 -2.99
CA ARG A 114 0.74 12.00 -3.36
C ARG A 114 -0.14 11.87 -2.14
N LYS A 115 -1.37 12.36 -2.26
CA LYS A 115 -2.45 12.03 -1.32
C LYS A 115 -3.01 10.66 -1.67
N LEU A 116 -3.18 9.82 -0.66
CA LEU A 116 -3.81 8.51 -0.72
C LEU A 116 -5.15 8.60 0.00
N ASP A 117 -6.25 8.50 -0.75
CA ASP A 117 -7.58 8.33 -0.19
C ASP A 117 -7.88 6.81 -0.21
N ILE A 118 -7.80 6.19 0.97
CA ILE A 118 -7.96 4.75 1.16
C ILE A 118 -9.37 4.48 1.65
N HIS A 119 -10.07 3.57 0.99
CA HIS A 119 -11.36 3.04 1.43
C HIS A 119 -11.29 1.53 1.47
N ALA A 120 -11.45 0.94 2.65
CA ALA A 120 -11.26 -0.49 2.83
C ALA A 120 -12.29 -1.11 3.79
N PHE A 121 -12.58 -2.37 3.56
CA PHE A 121 -13.30 -3.26 4.46
C PHE A 121 -12.33 -4.33 4.94
N TYR A 122 -12.43 -4.74 6.20
CA TYR A 122 -11.55 -5.76 6.77
C TYR A 122 -12.26 -6.54 7.88
N THR A 123 -11.81 -7.75 8.14
CA THR A 123 -12.33 -8.57 9.25
C THR A 123 -11.42 -8.40 10.47
N PRO A 124 -11.89 -7.78 11.58
CA PRO A 124 -11.08 -7.65 12.77
C PRO A 124 -10.65 -9.01 13.29
N LYS A 125 -9.38 -9.13 13.69
CA LYS A 125 -8.92 -10.35 14.34
C LYS A 125 -9.63 -10.46 15.69
N THR A 126 -10.63 -11.33 15.78
CA THR A 126 -11.24 -11.65 17.07
C THR A 126 -10.20 -12.36 17.91
N ALA A 127 -9.93 -11.90 19.13
CA ALA A 127 -9.09 -12.63 20.05
C ALA A 127 -9.71 -14.02 20.24
N GLN A 128 -8.98 -15.08 19.86
CA GLN A 128 -9.35 -16.43 20.25
C GLN A 128 -9.18 -16.52 21.76
N THR A 129 -10.25 -16.27 22.50
CA THR A 129 -10.34 -16.69 23.90
C THR A 129 -10.50 -18.20 23.84
N PHE A 130 -9.40 -18.94 23.97
CA PHE A 130 -9.46 -20.36 24.27
C PHE A 130 -10.09 -20.49 25.67
N LEU A 131 -11.34 -20.97 25.72
CA LEU A 131 -11.95 -21.50 26.93
C LEU A 131 -11.56 -22.97 27.10
#